data_AF-A0A851NDI2-F1
#
_entry.id   AF-A0A851NDI2-F1
#
_cell.length_a   1.000
_cell.length_b   1.000
_cell.length_c   1.000
_cell.angle_alpha   90.00
_cell.angle_beta   90.00
_cell.angle_gamma   90.00
#
_symmetry.space_group_name_H-M   'P 1'
#
loop_
_entity.id
_entity.type
_entity.pdbx_description
1 polymer ?
#
loop_
_entity_poly.entity_id
_entity_poly.type
_entity_poly.pdbx_seq_one_letter_code
_entity_poly.pdbx_strand_id
1 'polypeptide(L)'
;MGHQVIIFDFSLIRGLWEARVKKNKERQRKEKERLEKSSLEKIKQEWNFILECRKKGVPQSKYLKNGFVDVDEKILDTYGKTPQLQKKHALSDEANKERSKFIFQLSGEQWTEFPESLKDQTYLKEWHVNNTLIQVIPDYIALFQDLRVLELSKNQISHLPVEIGRLKNLKVLNVSFNNLKSVPPELGDCENLEKLDLSGNMEIRELPFELSNLKQVTVVDVSANKFPSIPICVLRMSNLQWLDISSNNLRDLPEDIDRLDQLQTLLLQKNKLTYLPRALVNMPKLSMLVVSGDDLVEIPTAICESTTGLKFISLKDSPVETIVCEDTEEIIESEREREQFEKEFMKVYIEDLKERDSAPSYTTKILLSLHL
;
A
#
# COMPACT_ATOMS: atom_id res chain seq x y z
N MET A 1 -37.47 55.68 1.48
CA MET A 1 -36.03 55.46 1.68
C MET A 1 -35.56 54.44 0.65
N GLY A 2 -34.78 54.87 -0.34
CA GLY A 2 -34.31 54.00 -1.42
C GLY A 2 -33.20 53.08 -0.93
N HIS A 3 -33.32 51.78 -1.19
CA HIS A 3 -32.28 50.81 -0.89
C HIS A 3 -31.37 50.69 -2.11
N GLN A 4 -30.08 51.02 -1.96
CA GLN A 4 -29.06 50.77 -2.96
C GLN A 4 -28.74 49.27 -2.98
N VAL A 5 -28.91 48.62 -4.13
CA VAL A 5 -28.42 47.26 -4.38
C VAL A 5 -27.05 47.39 -5.06
N ILE A 6 -26.02 46.87 -4.41
CA ILE A 6 -24.65 46.82 -4.94
C ILE A 6 -24.57 45.63 -5.91
N ILE A 7 -24.34 45.91 -7.19
CA ILE A 7 -24.09 44.89 -8.22
C ILE A 7 -22.57 44.69 -8.30
N PHE A 8 -22.08 43.49 -7.97
CA PHE A 8 -20.67 43.13 -8.14
C PHE A 8 -20.41 42.63 -9.57
N ASP A 9 -19.43 43.23 -10.24
CA ASP A 9 -19.02 42.85 -11.59
C ASP A 9 -18.02 41.67 -11.54
N PHE A 10 -18.52 40.46 -11.77
CA PHE A 10 -17.73 39.21 -11.76
C PHE A 10 -16.82 39.03 -12.99
N SER A 11 -16.81 39.98 -13.93
CA SER A 11 -16.04 39.90 -15.18
C SER A 11 -14.53 39.81 -14.94
N LEU A 12 -14.02 40.46 -13.89
CA LEU A 12 -12.60 40.43 -13.53
C LEU A 12 -12.16 39.05 -13.00
N ILE A 13 -12.99 38.41 -12.17
CA ILE A 13 -12.72 37.08 -11.61
C ILE A 13 -12.75 36.02 -12.72
N ARG A 14 -13.71 36.14 -13.65
CA ARG A 14 -13.80 35.28 -14.83
C ARG A 14 -12.57 35.41 -15.72
N GLY A 15 -12.10 36.63 -15.98
CA GLY A 15 -10.88 36.86 -16.76
C GLY A 15 -9.62 36.24 -16.14
N LEU A 16 -9.47 36.32 -14.81
CA LEU A 16 -8.37 35.69 -14.08
C LEU A 16 -8.43 34.15 -14.13
N TRP A 17 -9.63 33.57 -14.02
CA TRP A 17 -9.81 32.12 -14.10
C TRP A 17 -9.53 31.57 -15.50
N GLU A 18 -10.04 32.24 -16.54
CA GLU A 18 -9.79 31.89 -17.93
C GLU A 18 -8.28 31.97 -18.29
N ALA A 19 -7.57 32.98 -17.79
CA ALA A 19 -6.12 33.09 -17.95
C ALA A 19 -5.37 31.93 -17.27
N ARG A 20 -5.80 31.52 -16.06
CA ARG A 20 -5.18 30.43 -15.30
C ARG A 20 -5.41 29.07 -15.95
N VAL A 21 -6.63 28.81 -16.44
CA VAL A 21 -6.95 27.58 -17.20
C VAL A 21 -6.14 27.50 -18.49
N LYS A 22 -5.99 28.62 -19.21
CA LYS A 22 -5.18 28.68 -20.44
C LYS A 22 -3.71 28.35 -20.16
N LYS A 23 -3.14 28.92 -19.09
CA LYS A 23 -1.74 28.67 -18.68
C LYS A 23 -1.53 27.21 -18.24
N ASN A 24 -2.51 26.60 -17.58
CA ASN A 24 -2.42 25.19 -17.18
C ASN A 24 -2.45 24.24 -18.40
N LYS A 25 -3.35 24.48 -19.37
CA LYS A 25 -3.39 23.70 -20.62
C LYS A 25 -2.09 23.80 -21.41
N GLU A 26 -1.49 24.99 -21.46
CA GLU A 26 -0.21 25.18 -22.15
C GLU A 26 0.94 24.46 -21.44
N ARG A 27 0.92 24.40 -20.10
CA ARG A 27 1.90 23.63 -19.30
C ARG A 27 1.78 22.13 -19.57
N GLN A 28 0.56 21.59 -19.56
CA GLN A 28 0.31 20.17 -19.88
C GLN A 28 0.76 19.81 -21.30
N ARG A 29 0.56 20.71 -22.28
CA ARG A 29 1.04 20.48 -23.65
C ARG A 29 2.57 20.44 -23.72
N LYS A 30 3.25 21.39 -23.08
CA LYS A 30 4.74 21.44 -23.03
C LYS A 30 5.33 20.25 -22.27
N GLU A 31 4.63 19.74 -21.26
CA GLU A 31 5.04 18.56 -20.50
C GLU A 31 4.86 17.27 -21.32
N LYS A 32 3.77 17.16 -22.08
CA LYS A 32 3.56 16.07 -23.04
C LYS A 32 4.60 16.09 -24.17
N GLU A 33 4.90 17.26 -24.73
CA GLU A 33 5.97 17.44 -25.73
C GLU A 33 7.36 17.12 -25.14
N ARG A 34 7.60 17.41 -23.85
CA ARG A 34 8.82 17.01 -23.13
C ARG A 34 8.91 15.50 -22.95
N LEU A 35 7.79 14.84 -22.62
CA LEU A 35 7.74 13.39 -22.47
C LEU A 35 8.00 12.68 -23.80
N GLU A 36 7.37 13.15 -24.89
CA GLU A 36 7.55 12.63 -26.26
C GLU A 36 8.97 12.87 -26.79
N LYS A 37 9.64 13.96 -26.40
CA LYS A 37 11.05 14.21 -26.73
C LYS A 37 12.04 13.54 -25.79
N SER A 38 11.60 13.01 -24.65
CA SER A 38 12.47 12.40 -23.65
C SER A 38 12.91 11.01 -24.09
N SER A 39 14.16 10.66 -23.79
CA SER A 39 14.79 9.35 -24.05
C SER A 39 14.05 8.14 -23.45
N LEU A 40 13.01 8.37 -22.64
CA LEU A 40 12.16 7.35 -22.01
C LEU A 40 11.42 6.46 -23.02
N GLU A 41 10.89 7.01 -24.12
CA GLU A 41 10.17 6.21 -25.12
C GLU A 41 11.15 5.27 -25.87
N LYS A 42 12.37 5.77 -26.14
CA LYS A 42 13.45 4.95 -26.73
C LYS A 42 13.89 3.85 -25.78
N ILE A 43 14.11 4.18 -24.50
CA ILE A 43 14.44 3.20 -23.47
C ILE A 43 13.34 2.14 -23.36
N LYS A 44 12.06 2.53 -23.41
CA LYS A 44 10.93 1.59 -23.38
C LYS A 44 10.90 0.66 -24.59
N GLN A 45 11.19 1.18 -25.79
CA GLN A 45 11.31 0.37 -27.01
C GLN A 45 12.49 -0.62 -26.91
N GLU A 46 13.65 -0.16 -26.45
CA GLU A 46 14.83 -1.00 -26.21
C GLU A 46 14.54 -2.13 -25.21
N TRP A 47 13.82 -1.83 -24.11
CA TRP A 47 13.42 -2.83 -23.13
C TRP A 47 12.43 -3.86 -23.65
N ASN A 48 11.43 -3.43 -24.42
CA ASN A 48 10.48 -4.35 -25.05
C ASN A 48 11.17 -5.30 -26.04
N PHE A 49 12.13 -4.78 -26.82
CA PHE A 49 12.91 -5.59 -27.73
C PHE A 49 13.79 -6.61 -27.00
N ILE A 50 14.45 -6.23 -25.91
CA ILE A 50 15.23 -7.16 -25.07
C ILE A 50 14.34 -8.28 -24.52
N LEU A 51 13.14 -7.96 -24.04
CA LEU A 51 12.18 -8.95 -23.54
C LEU A 51 11.77 -9.94 -24.64
N GLU A 52 11.57 -9.46 -25.87
CA GLU A 52 11.22 -10.32 -27.00
C GLU A 52 12.39 -11.21 -27.43
N CYS A 53 13.61 -10.66 -27.48
CA CYS A 53 14.84 -11.43 -27.72
C CYS A 53 15.03 -12.54 -26.67
N ARG A 54 14.76 -12.26 -25.38
CA ARG A 54 14.83 -13.27 -24.31
C ARG A 54 13.77 -14.36 -24.50
N LYS A 55 12.54 -14.01 -24.86
CA LYS A 55 11.47 -14.99 -25.17
C LYS A 55 11.84 -15.92 -26.33
N LYS A 56 12.51 -15.39 -27.36
CA LYS A 56 12.97 -16.16 -28.53
C LYS A 56 14.35 -16.82 -28.35
N GLY A 57 14.97 -16.71 -27.17
CA GLY A 57 16.26 -17.35 -26.86
C GLY A 57 17.48 -16.74 -27.54
N VAL A 58 17.40 -15.47 -27.96
CA VAL A 58 18.51 -14.77 -28.65
C VAL A 58 19.60 -14.37 -27.63
N PRO A 59 20.88 -14.72 -27.85
CA PRO A 59 21.98 -14.32 -26.97
C PRO A 59 22.20 -12.81 -26.92
N GLN A 60 22.53 -12.27 -25.73
CA GLN A 60 22.77 -10.84 -25.50
C GLN A 60 23.80 -10.22 -26.45
N SER A 61 24.83 -10.97 -26.85
CA SER A 61 25.89 -10.50 -27.75
C SER A 61 25.42 -10.16 -29.17
N LYS A 62 24.18 -10.50 -29.55
CA LYS A 62 23.64 -10.25 -30.89
C LYS A 62 22.89 -8.93 -31.01
N TYR A 63 22.22 -8.49 -29.95
CA TYR A 63 21.45 -7.23 -29.93
C TYR A 63 22.08 -6.16 -29.05
N LEU A 64 23.13 -6.45 -28.27
CA LEU A 64 23.93 -5.42 -27.60
C LEU A 64 25.21 -5.16 -28.41
N LYS A 65 25.33 -3.96 -29.00
CA LYS A 65 26.56 -3.48 -29.64
C LYS A 65 27.06 -2.24 -28.90
N ASN A 66 28.26 -2.33 -28.33
CA ASN A 66 28.92 -1.23 -27.62
C ASN A 66 28.02 -0.53 -26.55
N GLY A 67 27.21 -1.32 -25.83
CA GLY A 67 26.33 -0.81 -24.77
C GLY A 67 24.98 -0.26 -25.24
N PHE A 68 24.71 -0.24 -26.55
CA PHE A 68 23.43 0.15 -27.12
C PHE A 68 22.65 -1.08 -27.63
N VAL A 69 21.32 -1.03 -27.47
CA VAL A 69 20.41 -2.08 -27.94
C VAL A 69 20.12 -1.83 -29.42
N ASP A 70 20.56 -2.75 -30.26
CA ASP A 70 20.31 -2.76 -31.70
C ASP A 70 18.90 -3.33 -31.95
N VAL A 71 17.94 -2.46 -32.25
CA VAL A 71 16.50 -2.80 -32.39
C VAL A 71 16.16 -3.32 -33.80
N ASP A 72 17.15 -3.88 -34.51
CA ASP A 72 16.97 -4.33 -35.90
C ASP A 72 16.12 -5.62 -35.93
N GLU A 73 14.90 -5.55 -36.45
CA GLU A 73 13.91 -6.65 -36.44
C GLU A 73 14.41 -7.95 -37.11
N LYS A 74 15.38 -7.84 -38.03
CA LYS A 74 16.03 -8.99 -38.71
C LYS A 74 16.73 -9.95 -37.75
N ILE A 75 17.11 -9.49 -36.54
CA ILE A 75 17.72 -10.33 -35.50
C ILE A 75 16.70 -11.37 -35.00
N LEU A 76 15.42 -11.01 -34.92
CA LEU A 76 14.35 -11.88 -34.43
C LEU A 76 13.96 -12.96 -35.45
N ASP A 77 14.05 -12.66 -36.76
CA ASP A 77 13.72 -13.58 -37.84
C ASP A 77 14.74 -14.71 -38.03
N THR A 78 16.02 -14.42 -37.74
CA THR A 78 17.13 -15.39 -37.92
C THR A 78 17.05 -16.56 -36.93
N TYR A 79 16.47 -16.34 -35.74
CA TYR A 79 16.39 -17.34 -34.66
C TYR A 79 14.99 -17.99 -34.53
N GLY A 80 14.06 -17.68 -35.43
CA GLY A 80 12.72 -18.28 -35.47
C GLY A 80 12.65 -19.74 -35.95
N LYS A 81 13.78 -20.38 -36.27
CA LYS A 81 13.83 -21.76 -36.80
C LYS A 81 14.95 -22.59 -36.18
N THR A 82 14.83 -22.98 -34.91
CA THR A 82 15.60 -24.14 -34.40
C THR A 82 14.89 -24.82 -33.21
N PRO A 83 14.51 -26.11 -33.32
CA PRO A 83 13.80 -26.83 -32.26
C PRO A 83 14.79 -27.51 -31.31
N GLN A 84 15.31 -26.78 -30.29
CA GLN A 84 16.15 -27.41 -29.24
C GLN A 84 15.85 -26.96 -27.80
N LEU A 85 14.76 -26.21 -27.54
CA LEU A 85 14.38 -25.75 -26.19
C LEU A 85 13.08 -26.35 -25.63
N GLN A 86 12.44 -27.30 -26.33
CA GLN A 86 11.15 -27.86 -25.88
C GLN A 86 11.24 -28.91 -24.76
N LYS A 87 12.41 -29.51 -24.48
CA LYS A 87 12.53 -30.57 -23.45
C LYS A 87 12.70 -30.09 -22.01
N LYS A 88 13.22 -28.87 -21.77
CA LYS A 88 13.32 -28.30 -20.40
C LYS A 88 12.05 -27.58 -19.97
N HIS A 89 11.35 -26.94 -20.91
CA HIS A 89 10.04 -26.35 -20.66
C HIS A 89 8.96 -27.42 -20.42
N ALA A 90 8.94 -28.53 -21.16
CA ALA A 90 7.94 -29.59 -20.95
C ALA A 90 7.98 -30.21 -19.53
N LEU A 91 9.17 -30.41 -18.93
CA LEU A 91 9.30 -30.92 -17.56
C LEU A 91 8.90 -29.87 -16.51
N SER A 92 9.21 -28.58 -16.73
CA SER A 92 8.74 -27.52 -15.83
C SER A 92 7.24 -27.26 -15.97
N ASP A 93 6.70 -27.43 -17.18
CA ASP A 93 5.29 -27.23 -17.48
C ASP A 93 4.45 -28.40 -16.97
N GLU A 94 4.92 -29.64 -17.03
CA GLU A 94 4.27 -30.79 -16.37
C GLU A 94 4.33 -30.70 -14.84
N ALA A 95 5.49 -30.35 -14.26
CA ALA A 95 5.61 -30.12 -12.83
C ALA A 95 4.79 -28.90 -12.35
N ASN A 96 4.72 -27.82 -13.13
CA ASN A 96 3.82 -26.69 -12.84
C ASN A 96 2.35 -27.06 -13.03
N LYS A 97 2.01 -27.95 -13.97
CA LYS A 97 0.64 -28.42 -14.19
C LYS A 97 0.20 -29.34 -13.05
N GLU A 98 1.06 -30.23 -12.57
CA GLU A 98 0.83 -31.01 -11.34
C GLU A 98 0.70 -30.12 -10.11
N ARG A 99 1.55 -29.09 -10.00
CA ARG A 99 1.47 -28.14 -8.88
C ARG A 99 0.19 -27.30 -8.95
N SER A 100 -0.21 -26.83 -10.14
CA SER A 100 -1.44 -26.06 -10.35
C SER A 100 -2.72 -26.82 -9.99
N LYS A 101 -2.67 -28.16 -9.97
CA LYS A 101 -3.80 -28.98 -9.53
C LYS A 101 -4.16 -28.74 -8.06
N PHE A 102 -3.19 -28.34 -7.23
CA PHE A 102 -3.40 -28.09 -5.80
C PHE A 102 -3.59 -26.60 -5.48
N ILE A 103 -3.68 -25.75 -6.50
CA ILE A 103 -3.73 -24.29 -6.37
C ILE A 103 -5.10 -23.81 -6.81
N PHE A 104 -5.80 -23.14 -5.91
CA PHE A 104 -7.00 -22.39 -6.22
C PHE A 104 -6.64 -20.93 -6.43
N GLN A 105 -7.06 -20.37 -7.56
CA GLN A 105 -6.82 -18.96 -7.91
C GLN A 105 -8.14 -18.27 -8.21
N LEU A 106 -8.35 -17.12 -7.57
CA LEU A 106 -9.51 -16.27 -7.79
C LEU A 106 -9.05 -14.81 -7.84
N SER A 107 -9.44 -14.09 -8.89
CA SER A 107 -9.12 -12.68 -9.01
C SER A 107 -10.15 -11.92 -9.80
N GLY A 108 -10.33 -10.65 -9.46
CA GLY A 108 -11.21 -9.72 -10.14
C GLY A 108 -12.38 -9.29 -9.27
N GLU A 109 -12.80 -8.05 -9.50
CA GLU A 109 -13.77 -7.33 -8.66
C GLU A 109 -15.20 -7.89 -8.79
N GLN A 110 -15.45 -8.79 -9.74
CA GLN A 110 -16.75 -9.45 -9.87
C GLN A 110 -17.06 -10.46 -8.75
N TRP A 111 -16.04 -10.92 -8.01
CA TRP A 111 -16.21 -11.94 -6.97
C TRP A 111 -16.56 -11.30 -5.63
N THR A 112 -17.78 -11.53 -5.15
CA THR A 112 -18.26 -11.08 -3.83
C THR A 112 -18.25 -12.19 -2.79
N GLU A 113 -18.23 -13.45 -3.22
CA GLU A 113 -18.23 -14.63 -2.37
C GLU A 113 -17.37 -15.75 -2.97
N PHE A 114 -17.00 -16.72 -2.14
CA PHE A 114 -16.31 -17.92 -2.60
C PHE A 114 -17.29 -18.86 -3.32
N PRO A 115 -16.86 -19.56 -4.38
CA PRO A 115 -17.71 -20.52 -5.07
C PRO A 115 -18.02 -21.71 -4.15
N GLU A 116 -19.31 -22.10 -4.05
CA GLU A 116 -19.72 -23.22 -3.18
C GLU A 116 -19.03 -24.55 -3.50
N SER A 117 -18.64 -24.76 -4.76
CA SER A 117 -17.92 -25.96 -5.20
C SER A 117 -16.52 -26.08 -4.60
N LEU A 118 -15.98 -24.99 -4.03
CA LEU A 118 -14.69 -25.01 -3.36
C LEU A 118 -14.70 -25.99 -2.19
N LYS A 119 -15.83 -26.12 -1.48
CA LYS A 119 -15.98 -27.00 -0.30
C LYS A 119 -15.57 -28.46 -0.57
N ASP A 120 -15.74 -28.92 -1.81
CA ASP A 120 -15.47 -30.30 -2.22
C ASP A 120 -14.00 -30.52 -2.63
N GLN A 121 -13.20 -29.44 -2.71
CA GLN A 121 -11.82 -29.45 -3.18
C GLN A 121 -10.80 -29.47 -2.03
N THR A 122 -11.05 -30.26 -0.99
CA THR A 122 -10.22 -30.31 0.23
C THR A 122 -8.76 -30.72 0.01
N TYR A 123 -8.43 -31.27 -1.17
CA TYR A 123 -7.08 -31.61 -1.59
C TYR A 123 -6.20 -30.38 -1.92
N LEU A 124 -6.79 -29.19 -2.04
CA LEU A 124 -6.07 -27.95 -2.34
C LEU A 124 -5.08 -27.60 -1.22
N LYS A 125 -3.90 -27.14 -1.63
CA LYS A 125 -2.80 -26.77 -0.73
C LYS A 125 -2.52 -25.28 -0.72
N GLU A 126 -2.91 -24.58 -1.77
CA GLU A 126 -2.68 -23.15 -1.88
C GLU A 126 -3.94 -22.44 -2.38
N TRP A 127 -4.36 -21.40 -1.67
CA TRP A 127 -5.42 -20.49 -2.08
C TRP A 127 -4.81 -19.14 -2.38
N HIS A 128 -5.09 -18.62 -3.57
CA HIS A 128 -4.62 -17.32 -4.04
C HIS A 128 -5.83 -16.51 -4.52
N VAL A 129 -6.41 -15.76 -3.61
CA VAL A 129 -7.63 -14.98 -3.84
C VAL A 129 -7.28 -13.51 -3.64
N ASN A 130 -7.08 -12.79 -4.75
CA ASN A 130 -6.58 -11.42 -4.72
C ASN A 130 -7.42 -10.48 -5.57
N ASN A 131 -7.56 -9.23 -5.13
CA ASN A 131 -8.33 -8.19 -5.83
C ASN A 131 -9.78 -8.61 -6.08
N THR A 132 -10.47 -9.06 -5.03
CA THR A 132 -11.91 -9.37 -5.07
C THR A 132 -12.68 -8.51 -4.07
N LEU A 133 -14.02 -8.61 -4.08
CA LEU A 133 -14.91 -7.92 -3.15
C LEU A 133 -15.40 -8.85 -2.03
N ILE A 134 -14.70 -9.95 -1.79
CA ILE A 134 -15.05 -10.93 -0.74
C ILE A 134 -14.90 -10.30 0.64
N GLN A 135 -15.94 -10.44 1.46
CA GLN A 135 -15.99 -9.88 2.81
C GLN A 135 -15.84 -10.92 3.92
N VAL A 136 -16.15 -12.18 3.63
CA VAL A 136 -16.19 -13.26 4.62
C VAL A 136 -15.45 -14.47 4.09
N ILE A 137 -14.57 -15.02 4.92
CA ILE A 137 -13.96 -16.33 4.69
C ILE A 137 -14.94 -17.38 5.20
N PRO A 138 -15.26 -18.41 4.40
CA PRO A 138 -16.24 -19.41 4.78
C PRO A 138 -15.71 -20.35 5.88
N ASP A 139 -16.58 -20.74 6.81
CA ASP A 139 -16.24 -21.62 7.94
C ASP A 139 -15.76 -23.02 7.50
N TYR A 140 -16.16 -23.46 6.30
CA TYR A 140 -15.68 -24.70 5.71
C TYR A 140 -14.18 -24.67 5.38
N ILE A 141 -13.49 -23.54 5.55
CA ILE A 141 -12.03 -23.47 5.49
C ILE A 141 -11.36 -24.48 6.44
N ALA A 142 -12.03 -24.83 7.55
CA ALA A 142 -11.62 -25.90 8.46
C ALA A 142 -11.40 -27.27 7.80
N LEU A 143 -12.04 -27.52 6.64
CA LEU A 143 -11.94 -28.79 5.93
C LEU A 143 -10.61 -28.95 5.17
N PHE A 144 -9.88 -27.86 4.93
CA PHE A 144 -8.65 -27.83 4.14
C PHE A 144 -7.43 -28.11 5.00
N GLN A 145 -7.38 -29.30 5.61
CA GLN A 145 -6.32 -29.67 6.57
C GLN A 145 -4.91 -29.68 5.96
N ASP A 146 -4.80 -29.84 4.64
CA ASP A 146 -3.54 -29.83 3.89
C ASP A 146 -3.15 -28.43 3.35
N LEU A 147 -3.93 -27.39 3.66
CA LEU A 147 -3.66 -26.03 3.21
C LEU A 147 -2.35 -25.51 3.82
N ARG A 148 -1.47 -25.00 2.95
CA ARG A 148 -0.14 -24.48 3.29
C ARG A 148 -0.02 -22.99 3.05
N VAL A 149 -0.73 -22.48 2.03
CA VAL A 149 -0.66 -21.08 1.62
C VAL A 149 -2.08 -20.54 1.52
N LEU A 150 -2.37 -19.49 2.27
CA LEU A 150 -3.62 -18.75 2.21
C LEU A 150 -3.30 -17.28 1.91
N GLU A 151 -3.39 -16.92 0.64
CA GLU A 151 -3.19 -15.58 0.12
C GLU A 151 -4.56 -14.98 -0.18
N LEU A 152 -4.93 -13.98 0.60
CA LEU A 152 -6.22 -13.29 0.60
C LEU A 152 -6.01 -11.77 0.51
N SER A 153 -4.96 -11.33 -0.18
CA SER A 153 -4.59 -9.91 -0.23
C SER A 153 -5.57 -9.08 -1.05
N LYS A 154 -5.78 -7.81 -0.67
CA LYS A 154 -6.61 -6.85 -1.42
C LYS A 154 -8.05 -7.34 -1.63
N ASN A 155 -8.69 -7.76 -0.54
CA ASN A 155 -10.12 -8.06 -0.53
C ASN A 155 -10.83 -7.11 0.46
N GLN A 156 -12.08 -7.40 0.83
CA GLN A 156 -12.85 -6.61 1.80
C GLN A 156 -13.11 -7.39 3.10
N ILE A 157 -12.22 -8.32 3.44
CA ILE A 157 -12.45 -9.27 4.55
C ILE A 157 -12.52 -8.50 5.87
N SER A 158 -13.61 -8.68 6.62
CA SER A 158 -13.88 -7.95 7.85
C SER A 158 -13.38 -8.66 9.12
N HIS A 159 -13.35 -9.99 9.08
CA HIS A 159 -12.88 -10.85 10.17
C HIS A 159 -12.29 -12.17 9.64
N LEU A 160 -11.38 -12.76 10.41
CA LEU A 160 -10.94 -14.13 10.20
C LEU A 160 -11.79 -15.08 11.06
N PRO A 161 -12.27 -16.21 10.51
CA PRO A 161 -13.06 -17.18 11.24
C PRO A 161 -12.19 -17.92 12.26
N VAL A 162 -12.79 -18.34 13.38
CA VAL A 162 -12.10 -19.10 14.45
C VAL A 162 -11.58 -20.44 13.94
N GLU A 163 -12.21 -20.97 12.89
CA GLU A 163 -11.86 -22.18 12.16
C GLU A 163 -10.45 -22.14 11.56
N ILE A 164 -9.84 -20.96 11.40
CA ILE A 164 -8.47 -20.81 10.90
C ILE A 164 -7.46 -21.60 11.76
N GLY A 165 -7.70 -21.74 13.07
CA GLY A 165 -6.83 -22.50 13.98
C GLY A 165 -6.76 -24.00 13.70
N ARG A 166 -7.68 -24.53 12.88
CA ARG A 166 -7.66 -25.94 12.43
C ARG A 166 -6.64 -26.19 11.32
N LEU A 167 -6.12 -25.15 10.67
CA LEU A 167 -5.17 -25.24 9.57
C LEU A 167 -3.73 -25.49 10.07
N LYS A 168 -3.51 -26.64 10.70
CA LYS A 168 -2.23 -26.98 11.33
C LYS A 168 -1.04 -27.02 10.36
N ASN A 169 -1.28 -27.22 9.06
CA ASN A 169 -0.24 -27.24 8.03
C ASN A 169 0.02 -25.88 7.36
N LEU A 170 -0.68 -24.82 7.79
CA LEU A 170 -0.55 -23.50 7.21
C LEU A 170 0.86 -22.93 7.49
N LYS A 171 1.55 -22.52 6.43
CA LYS A 171 2.89 -21.94 6.45
C LYS A 171 2.87 -20.46 6.12
N VAL A 172 1.98 -20.03 5.23
CA VAL A 172 1.87 -18.64 4.79
C VAL A 172 0.44 -18.19 4.93
N LEU A 173 0.23 -17.13 5.69
CA LEU A 173 -1.03 -16.41 5.78
C LEU A 173 -0.80 -14.97 5.36
N ASN A 174 -1.43 -14.56 4.27
CA ASN A 174 -1.44 -13.18 3.82
C ASN A 174 -2.88 -12.69 3.73
N VAL A 175 -3.24 -11.75 4.60
CA VAL A 175 -4.55 -11.08 4.61
C VAL A 175 -4.34 -9.56 4.56
N SER A 176 -3.29 -9.13 3.85
CA SER A 176 -2.96 -7.73 3.66
C SER A 176 -4.03 -6.97 2.86
N PHE A 177 -4.13 -5.66 3.08
CA PHE A 177 -5.08 -4.78 2.40
C PHE A 177 -6.52 -5.28 2.47
N ASN A 178 -6.97 -5.63 3.68
CA ASN A 178 -8.36 -5.99 4.00
C ASN A 178 -8.95 -4.99 5.02
N ASN A 179 -10.12 -5.30 5.58
CA ASN A 179 -10.80 -4.47 6.59
C ASN A 179 -10.83 -5.17 7.96
N LEU A 180 -9.77 -5.92 8.30
CA LEU A 180 -9.73 -6.67 9.56
C LEU A 180 -9.65 -5.71 10.75
N LYS A 181 -10.54 -5.91 11.72
CA LYS A 181 -10.54 -5.14 12.98
C LYS A 181 -9.74 -5.83 14.09
N SER A 182 -9.71 -7.16 14.05
CA SER A 182 -9.07 -8.01 15.05
C SER A 182 -8.64 -9.33 14.42
N VAL A 183 -7.75 -10.03 15.12
CA VAL A 183 -7.27 -11.36 14.75
C VAL A 183 -7.77 -12.35 15.81
N PRO A 184 -8.34 -13.51 15.43
CA PRO A 184 -8.83 -14.50 16.38
C PRO A 184 -7.66 -15.15 17.15
N PRO A 185 -7.82 -15.42 18.47
CA PRO A 185 -6.80 -16.10 19.26
C PRO A 185 -6.44 -17.48 18.71
N GLU A 186 -7.39 -18.15 18.06
CA GLU A 186 -7.21 -19.45 17.40
C GLU A 186 -6.17 -19.42 16.29
N LEU A 187 -5.79 -18.25 15.75
CA LEU A 187 -4.65 -18.19 14.82
C LEU A 187 -3.34 -18.66 15.48
N GLY A 188 -3.22 -18.54 16.81
CA GLY A 188 -2.11 -19.07 17.59
C GLY A 188 -1.94 -20.60 17.50
N ASP A 189 -2.97 -21.33 17.08
CA ASP A 189 -2.95 -22.78 16.92
C ASP A 189 -2.25 -23.24 15.64
N CYS A 190 -1.95 -22.33 14.70
CA CYS A 190 -1.24 -22.62 13.45
C CYS A 190 0.29 -22.70 13.67
N GLU A 191 0.74 -23.69 14.44
CA GLU A 191 2.14 -23.82 14.92
C GLU A 191 3.21 -23.89 13.79
N ASN A 192 2.82 -24.26 12.58
CA ASN A 192 3.70 -24.35 11.40
C ASN A 192 3.75 -23.05 10.58
N LEU A 193 3.12 -21.97 11.04
CA LEU A 193 3.12 -20.70 10.32
C LEU A 193 4.55 -20.13 10.28
N GLU A 194 5.03 -19.81 9.08
CA GLU A 194 6.36 -19.27 8.81
C GLU A 194 6.28 -17.78 8.44
N LYS A 195 5.18 -17.36 7.79
CA LYS A 195 4.95 -15.99 7.33
C LYS A 195 3.54 -15.53 7.65
N LEU A 196 3.44 -14.37 8.28
CA LEU A 196 2.19 -13.72 8.63
C LEU A 196 2.20 -12.28 8.10
N ASP A 197 1.28 -11.97 7.19
CA ASP A 197 1.08 -10.62 6.66
C ASP A 197 -0.34 -10.14 6.98
N LEU A 198 -0.42 -9.13 7.84
CA LEU A 198 -1.61 -8.43 8.30
C LEU A 198 -1.57 -6.94 7.88
N SER A 199 -0.71 -6.58 6.93
CA SER A 199 -0.47 -5.19 6.56
C SER A 199 -1.71 -4.51 5.96
N GLY A 200 -1.85 -3.20 6.15
CA GLY A 200 -2.88 -2.41 5.47
C GLY A 200 -4.33 -2.77 5.84
N ASN A 201 -4.57 -3.25 7.07
CA ASN A 201 -5.91 -3.50 7.60
C ASN A 201 -6.52 -2.28 8.31
N MET A 202 -5.74 -1.21 8.52
CA MET A 202 -6.16 0.14 8.94
C MET A 202 -6.84 0.27 10.32
N GLU A 203 -7.37 -0.80 10.91
CA GLU A 203 -8.11 -0.77 12.17
C GLU A 203 -7.53 -1.66 13.27
N ILE A 204 -6.61 -2.58 12.96
CA ILE A 204 -6.00 -3.47 13.96
C ILE A 204 -5.16 -2.64 14.94
N ARG A 205 -5.41 -2.83 16.24
CA ARG A 205 -4.71 -2.13 17.34
C ARG A 205 -3.93 -3.06 18.25
N GLU A 206 -4.34 -4.32 18.32
CA GLU A 206 -3.77 -5.34 19.20
C GLU A 206 -3.78 -6.70 18.50
N LEU A 207 -2.94 -7.59 19.01
CA LEU A 207 -2.87 -8.99 18.59
C LEU A 207 -3.10 -9.86 19.84
N PRO A 208 -3.89 -10.94 19.73
CA PRO A 208 -4.13 -11.85 20.85
C PRO A 208 -2.82 -12.48 21.36
N PHE A 209 -2.75 -12.71 22.67
CA PHE A 209 -1.55 -13.25 23.31
C PHE A 209 -1.19 -14.66 22.80
N GLU A 210 -2.21 -15.42 22.39
CA GLU A 210 -2.14 -16.78 21.86
C GLU A 210 -1.25 -16.88 20.61
N LEU A 211 -1.09 -15.79 19.84
CA LEU A 211 -0.13 -15.71 18.73
C LEU A 211 1.32 -15.92 19.17
N SER A 212 1.62 -15.82 20.47
CA SER A 212 2.94 -16.17 21.02
C SER A 212 3.30 -17.65 20.84
N ASN A 213 2.34 -18.52 20.54
CA ASN A 213 2.56 -19.94 20.22
C ASN A 213 3.17 -20.16 18.84
N LEU A 214 3.16 -19.14 17.97
CA LEU A 214 3.69 -19.23 16.61
C LEU A 214 5.24 -19.21 16.60
N LYS A 215 5.85 -20.32 17.01
CA LYS A 215 7.31 -20.43 17.16
C LYS A 215 8.06 -20.55 15.84
N GLN A 216 7.40 -20.94 14.75
CA GLN A 216 8.04 -21.08 13.43
C GLN A 216 7.99 -19.81 12.59
N VAL A 217 7.32 -18.75 13.05
CA VAL A 217 7.18 -17.51 12.29
C VAL A 217 8.54 -16.82 12.16
N THR A 218 8.89 -16.53 10.93
CA THR A 218 10.13 -15.85 10.53
C THR A 218 9.87 -14.46 9.99
N VAL A 219 8.69 -14.21 9.41
CA VAL A 219 8.31 -12.94 8.80
C VAL A 219 6.95 -12.52 9.36
N VAL A 220 6.90 -11.32 9.94
CA VAL A 220 5.67 -10.66 10.36
C VAL A 220 5.59 -9.28 9.74
N ASP A 221 4.55 -9.05 8.95
CA ASP A 221 4.16 -7.72 8.49
C ASP A 221 2.86 -7.29 9.17
N VAL A 222 2.92 -6.23 9.95
CA VAL A 222 1.78 -5.57 10.60
C VAL A 222 1.75 -4.08 10.25
N SER A 223 2.40 -3.69 9.15
CA SER A 223 2.46 -2.31 8.69
C SER A 223 1.09 -1.74 8.31
N ALA A 224 0.95 -0.41 8.29
CA ALA A 224 -0.29 0.29 7.92
C ALA A 224 -1.52 -0.17 8.75
N ASN A 225 -1.35 -0.17 10.07
CA ASN A 225 -2.38 -0.47 11.06
C ASN A 225 -2.42 0.66 12.12
N LYS A 226 -3.01 0.40 13.29
CA LYS A 226 -3.14 1.39 14.39
C LYS A 226 -2.48 0.92 15.69
N PHE A 227 -1.41 0.12 15.61
CA PHE A 227 -0.69 -0.36 16.79
C PHE A 227 -0.07 0.79 17.59
N PRO A 228 -0.35 0.91 18.91
CA PRO A 228 0.25 1.93 19.77
C PRO A 228 1.64 1.53 20.31
N SER A 229 1.93 0.23 20.36
CA SER A 229 3.18 -0.38 20.80
C SER A 229 3.38 -1.73 20.09
N ILE A 230 4.58 -2.30 20.14
CA ILE A 230 4.83 -3.66 19.63
C ILE A 230 4.07 -4.66 20.51
N PRO A 231 3.19 -5.51 19.93
CA PRO A 231 2.44 -6.49 20.71
C PRO A 231 3.36 -7.50 21.43
N ILE A 232 3.04 -7.83 22.68
CA ILE A 232 3.80 -8.76 23.52
C ILE A 232 3.93 -10.15 22.86
N CYS A 233 2.92 -10.57 22.09
CA CYS A 233 2.96 -11.83 21.37
C CYS A 233 4.11 -11.89 20.34
N VAL A 234 4.40 -10.77 19.66
CA VAL A 234 5.49 -10.66 18.66
C VAL A 234 6.85 -10.79 19.35
N LEU A 235 7.02 -10.18 20.53
CA LEU A 235 8.25 -10.29 21.34
C LEU A 235 8.56 -11.74 21.78
N ARG A 236 7.58 -12.64 21.73
CA ARG A 236 7.72 -14.06 22.10
C ARG A 236 7.93 -14.99 20.90
N MET A 237 7.99 -14.46 19.68
CA MET A 237 8.28 -15.20 18.45
C MET A 237 9.79 -15.37 18.28
N SER A 238 10.34 -16.46 18.83
CA SER A 238 11.79 -16.68 18.95
C SER A 238 12.54 -16.84 17.62
N ASN A 239 11.86 -17.21 16.54
CA ASN A 239 12.47 -17.40 15.21
C ASN A 239 12.23 -16.21 14.26
N LEU A 240 11.69 -15.10 14.76
CA LEU A 240 11.37 -13.93 13.94
C LEU A 240 12.66 -13.31 13.39
N GLN A 241 12.73 -13.18 12.07
CA GLN A 241 13.88 -12.62 11.34
C GLN A 241 13.55 -11.27 10.71
N TRP A 242 12.29 -11.07 10.32
CA TRP A 242 11.83 -9.85 9.67
C TRP A 242 10.54 -9.36 10.33
N LEU A 243 10.57 -8.11 10.80
CA LEU A 243 9.41 -7.44 11.40
C LEU A 243 9.22 -6.08 10.75
N ASP A 244 8.07 -5.90 10.11
CA ASP A 244 7.60 -4.59 9.66
C ASP A 244 6.38 -4.16 10.47
N ILE A 245 6.52 -3.05 11.17
CA ILE A 245 5.44 -2.38 11.90
C ILE A 245 5.40 -0.89 11.51
N SER A 246 5.77 -0.61 10.27
CA SER A 246 5.74 0.73 9.71
C SER A 246 4.32 1.29 9.54
N SER A 247 4.18 2.61 9.44
CA SER A 247 2.89 3.28 9.25
C SER A 247 1.87 2.89 10.34
N ASN A 248 2.30 2.93 11.60
CA ASN A 248 1.49 2.67 12.78
C ASN A 248 1.51 3.88 13.73
N ASN A 249 0.95 3.73 14.94
CA ASN A 249 0.93 4.79 15.96
C ASN A 249 1.91 4.49 17.10
N LEU A 250 3.03 3.81 16.83
CA LEU A 250 4.02 3.47 17.86
C LEU A 250 4.59 4.74 18.49
N ARG A 251 4.55 4.83 19.82
CA ARG A 251 5.12 5.95 20.59
C ARG A 251 6.48 5.61 21.19
N ASP A 252 6.62 4.34 21.55
CA ASP A 252 7.76 3.77 22.24
C ASP A 252 8.05 2.35 21.73
N LEU A 253 9.26 1.89 22.02
CA LEU A 253 9.67 0.50 21.85
C LEU A 253 9.95 -0.11 23.22
N PRO A 254 9.50 -1.36 23.47
CA PRO A 254 9.72 -2.03 24.75
C PRO A 254 11.20 -2.32 24.96
N GLU A 255 11.68 -2.24 26.22
CA GLU A 255 13.06 -2.61 26.56
C GLU A 255 13.34 -4.10 26.34
N ASP A 256 12.33 -4.96 26.48
CA ASP A 256 12.38 -6.41 26.23
C ASP A 256 12.47 -6.79 24.72
N ILE A 257 12.74 -5.83 23.81
CA ILE A 257 12.88 -6.12 22.36
C ILE A 257 14.13 -6.95 22.04
N ASP A 258 15.11 -6.94 22.93
CA ASP A 258 16.34 -7.73 22.83
C ASP A 258 16.09 -9.25 22.85
N ARG A 259 14.93 -9.71 23.32
CA ARG A 259 14.50 -11.12 23.26
C ARG A 259 14.38 -11.68 21.84
N LEU A 260 14.31 -10.81 20.83
CA LEU A 260 14.23 -11.21 19.43
C LEU A 260 15.62 -11.52 18.85
N ASP A 261 16.28 -12.55 19.39
CA ASP A 261 17.67 -12.94 19.06
C ASP A 261 17.90 -13.24 17.57
N GLN A 262 16.85 -13.62 16.85
CA GLN A 262 16.92 -13.98 15.43
C GLN A 262 16.62 -12.82 14.47
N LEU A 263 16.21 -11.66 14.99
CA LEU A 263 15.73 -10.55 14.17
C LEU A 263 16.88 -9.94 13.37
N GLN A 264 16.70 -9.85 12.06
CA GLN A 264 17.67 -9.31 11.11
C GLN A 264 17.26 -7.96 10.58
N THR A 265 15.95 -7.76 10.38
CA THR A 265 15.38 -6.55 9.80
C THR A 265 14.20 -6.06 10.63
N LEU A 266 14.28 -4.81 11.07
CA LEU A 266 13.24 -4.12 11.80
C LEU A 266 12.87 -2.81 11.08
N LEU A 267 11.62 -2.72 10.61
CA LEU A 267 11.10 -1.56 9.90
C LEU A 267 10.08 -0.83 10.78
N LEU A 268 10.38 0.44 11.10
CA LEU A 268 9.63 1.30 12.01
C LEU A 268 9.27 2.66 11.39
N GLN A 269 9.46 2.82 10.07
CA GLN A 269 9.16 4.07 9.36
C GLN A 269 7.70 4.52 9.55
N LYS A 270 7.44 5.84 9.50
CA LYS A 270 6.11 6.45 9.66
C LYS A 270 5.40 6.02 10.97
N ASN A 271 6.11 6.16 12.09
CA ASN A 271 5.56 6.01 13.45
C ASN A 271 5.81 7.30 14.23
N LYS A 272 5.33 7.38 15.47
CA LYS A 272 5.47 8.55 16.36
C LYS A 272 6.51 8.30 17.45
N LEU A 273 7.60 7.62 17.07
CA LEU A 273 8.64 7.20 18.00
C LEU A 273 9.47 8.39 18.45
N THR A 274 9.59 8.58 19.75
CA THR A 274 10.37 9.68 20.35
C THR A 274 11.79 9.26 20.75
N TYR A 275 11.96 8.01 21.15
CA TYR A 275 13.25 7.43 21.56
C TYR A 275 13.42 6.00 21.05
N LEU A 276 14.69 5.60 20.90
CA LEU A 276 15.07 4.21 20.63
C LEU A 276 15.77 3.61 21.87
N PRO A 277 15.37 2.42 22.35
CA PRO A 277 15.95 1.83 23.54
C PRO A 277 17.36 1.29 23.26
N ARG A 278 18.22 1.31 24.29
CA ARG A 278 19.57 0.72 24.22
C ARG A 278 19.55 -0.78 23.94
N ALA A 279 18.44 -1.46 24.25
CA ALA A 279 18.22 -2.88 23.98
C ALA A 279 18.46 -3.29 22.51
N LEU A 280 18.23 -2.37 21.55
CA LEU A 280 18.51 -2.63 20.12
C LEU A 280 19.99 -2.93 19.84
N VAL A 281 20.91 -2.44 20.68
CA VAL A 281 22.35 -2.70 20.57
C VAL A 281 22.68 -4.15 20.96
N ASN A 282 21.88 -4.76 21.84
CA ASN A 282 22.11 -6.11 22.34
C ASN A 282 21.61 -7.19 21.37
N MET A 283 21.02 -6.82 20.24
CA MET A 283 20.45 -7.76 19.27
C MET A 283 21.55 -8.26 18.31
N PRO A 284 22.01 -9.52 18.42
CA PRO A 284 23.23 -9.97 17.76
C PRO A 284 23.11 -10.12 16.24
N LYS A 285 21.88 -10.33 15.73
CA LYS A 285 21.63 -10.55 14.30
C LYS A 285 21.01 -9.36 13.58
N LEU A 286 20.71 -8.27 14.30
CA LEU A 286 20.05 -7.12 13.72
C LEU A 286 20.99 -6.42 12.74
N SER A 287 20.61 -6.44 11.47
CA SER A 287 21.44 -5.95 10.36
C SER A 287 20.84 -4.73 9.68
N MET A 288 19.53 -4.53 9.80
CA MET A 288 18.81 -3.44 9.16
C MET A 288 17.78 -2.86 10.13
N LEU A 289 17.91 -1.58 10.41
CA LEU A 289 16.96 -0.82 11.22
C LEU A 289 16.55 0.43 10.44
N VAL A 290 15.28 0.52 10.08
CA VAL A 290 14.73 1.66 9.35
C VAL A 290 13.75 2.39 10.26
N VAL A 291 14.01 3.66 10.54
CA VAL A 291 13.16 4.49 11.42
C VAL A 291 12.86 5.83 10.75
N SER A 292 11.67 6.39 11.02
CA SER A 292 11.38 7.78 10.63
C SER A 292 12.08 8.72 11.62
N GLY A 293 12.67 9.80 11.09
CA GLY A 293 13.40 10.79 11.85
C GLY A 293 12.57 12.00 12.26
N ASP A 294 11.25 11.98 12.04
CA ASP A 294 10.39 13.15 12.16
C ASP A 294 10.16 13.55 13.63
N ASP A 295 9.96 12.57 14.51
CA ASP A 295 9.67 12.75 15.95
C ASP A 295 10.82 12.29 16.89
N LEU A 296 11.92 11.77 16.34
CA LEU A 296 13.03 11.21 17.13
C LEU A 296 13.87 12.30 17.80
N VAL A 297 13.81 12.36 19.12
CA VAL A 297 14.58 13.32 19.94
C VAL A 297 15.95 12.76 20.32
N GLU A 298 16.00 11.48 20.74
CA GLU A 298 17.23 10.84 21.19
C GLU A 298 17.41 9.44 20.59
N ILE A 299 18.64 9.18 20.14
CA ILE A 299 19.09 7.89 19.61
C ILE A 299 20.34 7.48 20.41
N PRO A 300 20.42 6.24 20.92
CA PRO A 300 21.63 5.74 21.57
C PRO A 300 22.84 5.88 20.64
N THR A 301 23.89 6.56 21.10
CA THR A 301 25.12 6.79 20.31
C THR A 301 25.74 5.49 19.79
N ALA A 302 25.60 4.39 20.53
CA ALA A 302 26.07 3.06 20.11
C ALA A 302 25.37 2.49 18.86
N ILE A 303 24.17 2.96 18.51
CA ILE A 303 23.47 2.61 17.25
C ILE A 303 24.04 3.42 16.07
N CYS A 304 24.48 4.65 16.34
CA CYS A 304 25.11 5.53 15.34
C CYS A 304 26.58 5.19 15.10
N GLU A 305 27.23 4.50 16.03
CA GLU A 305 28.60 4.05 15.87
C GLU A 305 28.67 2.85 14.90
N SER A 306 29.51 2.98 13.86
CA SER A 306 29.73 2.03 12.76
C SER A 306 30.22 0.62 13.19
N THR A 307 30.40 0.39 14.49
CA THR A 307 30.98 -0.84 15.06
C THR A 307 30.00 -2.02 15.12
N THR A 308 28.70 -1.80 14.93
CA THR A 308 27.67 -2.85 15.05
C THR A 308 27.32 -3.54 13.73
N GLY A 309 27.82 -3.08 12.58
CA GLY A 309 27.43 -3.63 11.26
C GLY A 309 25.96 -3.41 10.89
N LEU A 310 25.23 -2.65 11.72
CA LEU A 310 23.82 -2.36 11.60
C LEU A 310 23.62 -1.24 10.57
N LYS A 311 22.84 -1.54 9.52
CA LYS A 311 22.39 -0.53 8.55
C LYS A 311 21.26 0.26 9.16
N PHE A 312 21.63 1.35 9.84
CA PHE A 312 20.67 2.34 10.33
C PHE A 312 20.27 3.28 9.19
N ILE A 313 18.98 3.29 8.84
CA ILE A 313 18.42 4.23 7.87
C ILE A 313 17.42 5.09 8.63
N SER A 314 17.84 6.32 8.94
CA SER A 314 16.94 7.36 9.43
C SER A 314 16.38 8.10 8.22
N LEU A 315 15.08 7.96 7.99
CA LEU A 315 14.35 8.82 7.08
C LEU A 315 14.03 10.11 7.83
N LYS A 316 15.05 10.96 8.05
CA LYS A 316 14.78 12.39 8.22
C LYS A 316 14.37 12.87 6.84
N ASP A 317 13.24 13.58 6.73
CA ASP A 317 12.86 14.21 5.48
C ASP A 317 14.10 14.77 4.78
N SER A 318 14.36 14.27 3.57
CA SER A 318 15.47 14.73 2.77
C SER A 318 15.28 16.24 2.59
N PRO A 319 16.26 17.08 2.99
CA PRO A 319 16.06 18.51 2.95
C PRO A 319 16.04 18.93 1.48
N VAL A 320 14.84 19.25 0.97
CA VAL A 320 14.76 20.32 -0.01
C VAL A 320 14.95 21.58 0.83
N GLU A 321 16.07 22.26 0.65
CA GLU A 321 16.47 23.53 1.29
C GLU A 321 15.26 24.35 1.75
N THR A 322 14.87 24.19 3.01
CA THR A 322 13.97 25.13 3.65
C THR A 322 14.86 26.23 4.15
N ILE A 323 15.08 27.19 3.25
CA ILE A 323 15.52 28.53 3.58
C ILE A 323 14.65 28.98 4.76
N VAL A 324 15.31 29.38 5.83
CA VAL A 324 14.71 29.98 7.02
C VAL A 324 13.74 31.09 6.57
N CYS A 325 12.46 30.92 6.88
CA CYS A 325 11.58 32.05 7.13
C CYS A 325 10.97 31.79 8.51
N GLU A 326 11.36 32.64 9.45
CA GLU A 326 10.56 32.94 10.64
C GLU A 326 9.11 33.19 10.19
N ASP A 327 8.13 32.79 11.01
CA ASP A 327 6.66 32.93 10.82
C ASP A 327 5.89 31.59 10.68
N THR A 328 6.05 30.67 11.66
CA THR A 328 5.21 29.46 11.76
C THR A 328 3.95 29.63 12.62
N GLU A 329 3.77 30.76 13.32
CA GLU A 329 2.56 30.99 14.12
C GLU A 329 1.38 31.56 13.30
N GLU A 330 1.63 32.35 12.26
CA GLU A 330 0.55 32.90 11.40
C GLU A 330 -0.10 31.85 10.46
N ILE A 331 0.63 30.79 10.11
CA ILE A 331 0.15 29.82 9.10
C ILE A 331 -0.97 28.92 9.66
N ILE A 332 -0.90 28.55 10.94
CA ILE A 332 -1.89 27.67 11.58
C ILE A 332 -3.24 28.39 11.77
N GLU A 333 -3.21 29.70 11.98
CA GLU A 333 -4.42 30.53 12.04
C GLU A 333 -5.05 30.67 10.65
N SER A 334 -4.23 30.82 9.60
CA SER A 334 -4.70 30.92 8.21
C SER A 334 -5.38 29.64 7.67
N GLU A 335 -4.95 28.45 8.08
CA GLU A 335 -5.58 27.19 7.65
C GLU A 335 -6.91 26.94 8.35
N ARG A 336 -7.02 27.29 9.64
CA ARG A 336 -8.30 27.23 10.36
C ARG A 336 -9.31 28.23 9.81
N GLU A 337 -8.89 29.44 9.48
CA GLU A 337 -9.75 30.43 8.82
C GLU A 337 -10.17 29.98 7.41
N ARG A 338 -9.27 29.32 6.67
CA ARG A 338 -9.59 28.72 5.36
C ARG A 338 -10.64 27.61 5.47
N GLU A 339 -10.48 26.68 6.40
CA GLU A 339 -11.45 25.61 6.63
C GLU A 339 -12.80 26.16 7.11
N GLN A 340 -12.79 27.22 7.92
CA GLN A 340 -14.00 27.90 8.39
C GLN A 340 -14.72 28.59 7.22
N PHE A 341 -13.98 29.28 6.35
CA PHE A 341 -14.51 29.92 5.15
C PHE A 341 -15.07 28.90 4.15
N GLU A 342 -14.38 27.79 3.92
CA GLU A 342 -14.85 26.72 3.04
C GLU A 342 -16.12 26.04 3.58
N LYS A 343 -16.24 25.88 4.91
CA LYS A 343 -17.46 25.38 5.56
C LYS A 343 -18.62 26.35 5.45
N GLU A 344 -18.41 27.65 5.67
CA GLU A 344 -19.46 28.66 5.50
C GLU A 344 -19.90 28.77 4.04
N PHE A 345 -18.95 28.75 3.11
CA PHE A 345 -19.25 28.76 1.67
C PHE A 345 -20.09 27.56 1.25
N MET A 346 -19.75 26.35 1.70
CA MET A 346 -20.54 25.15 1.44
C MET A 346 -21.94 25.21 2.07
N LYS A 347 -22.07 25.84 3.23
CA LYS A 347 -23.37 25.98 3.92
C LYS A 347 -24.30 26.94 3.18
N VAL A 348 -23.77 28.09 2.75
CA VAL A 348 -24.50 29.09 1.94
C VAL A 348 -24.87 28.51 0.57
N TYR A 349 -23.97 27.74 -0.06
CA TYR A 349 -24.24 27.07 -1.33
C TYR A 349 -25.38 26.03 -1.22
N ILE A 350 -25.43 25.29 -0.11
CA ILE A 350 -26.51 24.34 0.16
C ILE A 350 -27.83 25.05 0.48
N GLU A 351 -27.80 26.22 1.13
CA GLU A 351 -29.00 27.06 1.34
C GLU A 351 -29.53 27.67 0.03
N ASP A 352 -28.66 28.19 -0.85
CA ASP A 352 -29.05 28.72 -2.17
C ASP A 352 -29.63 27.61 -3.09
N LEU A 353 -29.12 26.38 -2.99
CA LEU A 353 -29.69 25.22 -3.68
C LEU A 353 -31.10 24.87 -3.17
N LYS A 354 -31.33 25.00 -1.85
CA LYS A 354 -32.65 24.75 -1.25
C LYS A 354 -33.67 25.84 -1.57
N GLU A 355 -33.24 27.10 -1.68
CA GLU A 355 -34.13 28.21 -2.08
C GLU A 355 -34.54 28.12 -3.56
N ARG A 356 -33.66 27.61 -4.43
CA ARG A 356 -33.95 27.40 -5.86
C ARG A 356 -34.94 26.26 -6.11
N ASP A 357 -34.98 25.25 -5.25
CA ASP A 357 -35.96 24.17 -5.31
C ASP A 357 -37.34 24.56 -4.74
N SER A 358 -37.46 25.74 -4.10
CA SER A 358 -38.71 26.29 -3.58
C SER A 358 -39.12 27.61 -4.26
N ALA A 359 -39.17 27.64 -5.59
CA ALA A 359 -39.82 28.74 -6.31
C ALA A 359 -41.32 28.43 -6.54
N PRO A 360 -42.28 29.25 -6.05
CA PRO A 360 -43.67 29.11 -6.43
C PRO A 360 -43.90 29.54 -7.88
N SER A 361 -44.71 28.76 -8.57
CA SER A 361 -45.12 28.93 -9.96
C SER A 361 -46.27 29.93 -10.11
N TYR A 362 -45.98 31.24 -10.15
CA TYR A 362 -46.90 32.21 -10.78
C TYR A 362 -46.22 33.52 -11.17
N THR A 363 -46.22 33.79 -12.47
CA THR A 363 -46.01 35.13 -13.06
C THR A 363 -47.22 36.01 -12.80
N THR A 364 -47.03 37.19 -12.20
CA THR A 364 -48.01 38.28 -12.28
C THR A 364 -47.33 39.51 -12.87
N LYS A 365 -47.73 39.87 -14.10
CA LYS A 365 -47.47 41.18 -14.69
C LYS A 365 -48.21 42.23 -13.87
N ILE A 366 -47.53 43.28 -13.41
CA ILE A 366 -48.21 44.51 -12.96
C ILE A 366 -47.63 45.69 -13.74
N LEU A 367 -48.45 46.19 -14.67
CA LEU A 367 -48.40 47.52 -15.26
C LEU A 367 -48.85 48.52 -14.20
N LEU A 368 -48.10 49.61 -13.98
CA LEU A 368 -48.61 50.78 -13.27
C LEU A 368 -48.31 52.05 -14.07
N SER A 369 -49.41 52.70 -14.43
CA SER A 369 -49.58 53.92 -15.21
C SER A 369 -49.16 55.17 -14.45
N LEU A 370 -48.57 56.13 -15.17
CA LEU A 370 -48.39 57.52 -14.73
C LEU A 370 -49.73 58.25 -14.56
N HIS A 371 -49.90 58.94 -13.42
CA HIS A 371 -50.65 60.18 -13.18
C HIS A 371 -50.03 60.76 -11.89
N LEU A 372 -49.58 62.01 -11.76
CA LEU A 372 -49.84 63.27 -12.46
C LEU A 372 -48.54 64.03 -12.73
#